data_AF-A0A370BDJ4-F1
#
_entry.id   AF-A0A370BDJ4-F1
#
_cell.length_a   1.000
_cell.length_b   1.000
_cell.length_c   1.000
_cell.angle_alpha   90.00
_cell.angle_beta   90.00
_cell.angle_gamma   90.00
#
_symmetry.space_group_name_H-M   'P 1'
#
loop_
_entity.id
_entity.type
_entity.pdbx_description
1 polymer ?
#
loop_
_entity_poly.entity_id
_entity_poly.type
_entity_poly.pdbx_seq_one_letter_code
_entity_poly.pdbx_strand_id
1 'polypeptide(L)'
;MTTTNTASNSAQYASQLGTLSVIPWTSDPAESERGAPYLLAYSLGDGRGGPGVVEGAMSAVLAEVGLTPGTEVVDAADTPGVSIKLLVEAGRAVLTMPYLNAQCPVPPEWERDARETGKVYFVVATRPWAEAVPGRPVTEDQLRAFAGDPEMLASAAHCLLPVRSLRG
;
A
#
# COMPACT_ATOMS: atom_id res chain seq x y z
N MET A 1 -17.62 35.30 15.73
CA MET A 1 -16.98 34.88 14.47
C MET A 1 -17.26 33.40 14.31
N THR A 2 -17.90 32.99 13.21
CA THR A 2 -18.25 31.60 12.98
C THR A 2 -17.24 31.05 11.97
N THR A 3 -16.35 30.18 12.43
CA THR A 3 -15.34 29.51 11.58
C THR A 3 -15.99 28.29 10.93
N THR A 4 -15.93 28.21 9.60
CA THR A 4 -16.35 27.04 8.85
C THR A 4 -15.33 25.93 9.06
N ASN A 5 -15.75 24.80 9.64
CA ASN A 5 -14.92 23.61 9.73
C ASN A 5 -15.15 22.81 8.43
N THR A 6 -14.17 22.77 7.53
CA THR A 6 -14.26 21.89 6.36
C THR A 6 -14.20 20.46 6.87
N ALA A 7 -15.32 19.73 6.84
CA ALA A 7 -15.28 18.30 7.08
C ALA A 7 -14.40 17.69 5.99
N SER A 8 -13.22 17.18 6.36
CA SER A 8 -12.36 16.46 5.44
C SER A 8 -13.20 15.36 4.78
N ASN A 9 -13.21 15.29 3.44
CA ASN A 9 -13.92 14.24 2.67
C ASN A 9 -13.52 12.81 3.07
N SER A 10 -12.51 12.69 3.95
CA SER A 10 -12.13 11.53 4.75
C SER A 10 -13.23 10.52 5.11
N ALA A 11 -14.32 10.96 5.73
CA ALA A 11 -15.40 10.05 6.12
C ALA A 11 -16.15 9.48 4.92
N GLN A 12 -16.24 10.24 3.82
CA GLN A 12 -16.88 9.81 2.59
C GLN A 12 -16.02 8.76 1.88
N TYR A 13 -14.71 9.00 1.73
CA TYR A 13 -13.80 8.04 1.10
C TYR A 13 -13.69 6.75 1.92
N ALA A 14 -13.57 6.84 3.25
CA ALA A 14 -13.53 5.64 4.10
C ALA A 14 -14.75 4.71 3.87
N SER A 15 -15.94 5.27 3.70
CA SER A 15 -17.16 4.49 3.41
C SER A 15 -17.20 3.89 2.00
N GLN A 16 -16.49 4.47 1.04
CA GLN A 16 -16.42 4.03 -0.35
C GLN A 16 -15.34 2.98 -0.59
N LEU A 17 -14.24 3.04 0.16
CA LEU A 17 -13.08 2.15 0.02
C LEU A 17 -13.35 0.74 0.56
N GLY A 18 -14.28 0.60 1.51
CA GLY A 18 -14.56 -0.70 2.13
C GLY A 18 -13.35 -1.22 2.91
N THR A 19 -13.12 -2.53 2.81
CA THR A 19 -12.00 -3.22 3.45
C THR A 19 -10.71 -2.90 2.71
N LEU A 20 -9.82 -2.15 3.37
CA LEU A 20 -8.43 -1.97 2.93
C LEU A 20 -7.52 -3.00 3.60
N SER A 21 -6.54 -3.50 2.88
CA SER A 21 -5.60 -4.51 3.38
C SER A 21 -4.23 -4.40 2.74
N VAL A 22 -3.25 -5.05 3.38
CA VAL A 22 -1.85 -5.03 2.98
C VAL A 22 -1.31 -6.45 2.90
N ILE A 23 -0.62 -6.78 1.81
CA ILE A 23 0.10 -8.05 1.65
C ILE A 23 1.60 -7.79 1.41
N PRO A 24 2.50 -8.43 2.18
CA PRO A 24 3.93 -8.44 1.92
C PRO A 24 4.35 -9.61 1.05
N TRP A 25 5.37 -9.41 0.21
CA TRP A 25 6.11 -10.49 -0.44
C TRP A 25 7.54 -10.07 -0.76
N THR A 26 8.39 -11.03 -1.09
CA THR A 26 9.74 -10.81 -1.64
C THR A 26 9.74 -11.20 -3.11
N SER A 27 10.47 -10.46 -3.96
CA SER A 27 10.73 -10.90 -5.32
C SER A 27 11.47 -12.24 -5.35
N ASP A 28 11.29 -12.99 -6.45
CA ASP A 28 12.00 -14.25 -6.64
C ASP A 28 13.52 -13.98 -6.66
N PRO A 29 14.34 -14.74 -5.93
CA PRO A 29 15.79 -14.67 -6.05
C PRO A 29 16.31 -14.87 -7.50
N ALA A 30 15.58 -15.46 -8.43
CA ALA A 30 16.00 -15.55 -9.82
C ALA A 30 15.86 -14.24 -10.60
N GLU A 31 15.07 -13.28 -10.12
CA GLU A 31 14.86 -11.98 -10.76
C GLU A 31 16.02 -11.01 -10.46
N SER A 32 16.24 -10.04 -11.36
CA SER A 32 17.36 -9.08 -11.31
C SER A 32 17.39 -8.21 -10.05
N GLU A 33 16.25 -8.12 -9.35
CA GLU A 33 16.07 -7.42 -8.08
C GLU A 33 15.93 -8.41 -6.93
N ARG A 34 16.94 -9.28 -6.74
CA ARG A 34 16.96 -10.26 -5.64
C ARG A 34 16.61 -9.60 -4.31
N GLY A 35 15.59 -10.14 -3.63
CA GLY A 35 15.31 -9.81 -2.23
C GLY A 35 14.78 -8.40 -2.02
N ALA A 36 14.25 -7.72 -3.03
CA ALA A 36 13.53 -6.48 -2.78
C ALA A 36 12.26 -6.79 -1.97
N PRO A 37 12.06 -6.18 -0.80
CA PRO A 37 10.87 -6.36 0.01
C PRO A 37 9.74 -5.50 -0.56
N TYR A 38 8.62 -6.13 -0.88
CA TYR A 38 7.43 -5.48 -1.43
C TYR A 38 6.28 -5.44 -0.41
N LEU A 39 5.46 -4.39 -0.51
CA LEU A 39 4.16 -4.26 0.13
C LEU A 39 3.14 -3.80 -0.90
N LEU A 40 1.93 -4.37 -0.86
CA LEU A 40 0.81 -3.94 -1.68
C LEU A 40 -0.35 -3.58 -0.76
N ALA A 41 -0.81 -2.33 -0.82
CA ALA A 41 -2.09 -1.93 -0.26
C ALA A 41 -3.19 -2.03 -1.34
N TYR A 42 -4.32 -2.61 -0.98
CA TYR A 42 -5.46 -2.80 -1.88
C TYR A 42 -6.80 -2.70 -1.14
N SER A 43 -7.87 -2.48 -1.89
CA SER A 43 -9.26 -2.54 -1.44
C SER A 43 -9.92 -3.83 -1.94
N LEU A 44 -10.85 -4.41 -1.17
CA LEU A 44 -11.71 -5.50 -1.67
C LEU A 44 -12.85 -5.01 -2.57
N GLY A 45 -13.10 -3.70 -2.62
CA GLY A 45 -14.21 -3.11 -3.36
C GLY A 45 -15.60 -3.37 -2.77
N ASP A 46 -15.65 -3.80 -1.50
CA ASP A 46 -16.87 -4.10 -0.72
C ASP A 46 -17.44 -2.87 0.02
N GLY A 47 -16.95 -1.67 -0.30
CA GLY A 47 -17.46 -0.41 0.22
C GLY A 47 -18.84 -0.05 -0.32
N ARG A 48 -19.47 0.99 0.24
CA ARG A 48 -20.86 1.38 -0.06
C ARG A 48 -21.12 1.71 -1.53
N GLY A 49 -20.09 2.17 -2.25
CA GLY A 49 -20.17 2.49 -3.69
C GLY A 49 -19.94 1.29 -4.61
N GLY A 50 -19.54 0.13 -4.07
CA GLY A 50 -19.10 -1.03 -4.85
C GLY A 50 -17.79 -0.80 -5.61
N PRO A 51 -17.36 -1.77 -6.42
CA PRO A 51 -16.05 -1.76 -7.07
C PRO A 51 -15.86 -0.61 -8.06
N GLY A 52 -16.93 -0.13 -8.72
CA GLY A 52 -16.86 0.96 -9.70
C GLY A 52 -16.54 2.34 -9.12
N VAL A 53 -16.62 2.51 -7.79
CA VAL A 53 -16.32 3.79 -7.10
C VAL A 53 -14.94 3.76 -6.43
N VAL A 54 -14.38 2.56 -6.21
CA VAL A 54 -13.13 2.37 -5.46
C VAL A 54 -11.95 2.99 -6.18
N GLU A 55 -11.87 2.89 -7.50
CA GLU A 55 -10.76 3.45 -8.27
C GLU A 55 -10.67 4.98 -8.11
N GLY A 56 -11.80 5.68 -8.20
CA GLY A 56 -11.87 7.12 -7.97
C GLY A 56 -11.57 7.50 -6.51
N ALA A 57 -12.08 6.72 -5.55
CA ALA A 57 -11.81 6.95 -4.14
C ALA A 57 -10.33 6.71 -3.78
N MET A 58 -9.70 5.65 -4.30
CA MET A 58 -8.28 5.36 -4.14
C MET A 58 -7.43 6.44 -4.79
N SER A 59 -7.80 6.93 -5.98
CA SER A 59 -7.10 8.05 -6.63
C SER A 59 -7.12 9.32 -5.78
N ALA A 60 -8.26 9.60 -5.12
CA ALA A 60 -8.36 10.73 -4.20
C ALA A 60 -7.49 10.54 -2.94
N VAL A 61 -7.46 9.32 -2.38
CA VAL A 61 -6.56 9.00 -1.25
C VAL A 61 -5.11 9.16 -1.65
N LEU A 62 -4.71 8.67 -2.82
CA LEU A 62 -3.34 8.79 -3.34
C LEU A 62 -2.91 10.25 -3.42
N ALA A 63 -3.75 11.11 -4.00
CA ALA A 63 -3.48 12.55 -4.07
C ALA A 63 -3.36 13.17 -2.66
N GLU A 64 -4.19 12.77 -1.71
CA GLU A 64 -4.13 13.25 -0.32
C GLU A 64 -2.82 12.85 0.38
N VAL A 65 -2.28 11.66 0.07
CA VAL A 65 -1.02 11.17 0.65
C VAL A 65 0.22 11.56 -0.14
N GLY A 66 0.08 12.42 -1.16
CA GLY A 66 1.19 12.93 -1.96
C GLY A 66 1.72 11.94 -3.02
N LEU A 67 0.90 10.97 -3.42
CA LEU A 67 1.21 10.02 -4.49
C LEU A 67 0.33 10.25 -5.72
N THR A 68 0.86 9.89 -6.90
CA THR A 68 0.12 9.95 -8.16
C THR A 68 0.11 8.55 -8.78
N PRO A 69 -1.04 8.05 -9.27
CA PRO A 69 -1.09 6.86 -10.10
C PRO A 69 -0.19 6.96 -11.33
N GLY A 70 0.42 5.86 -11.75
CA GLY A 70 1.26 5.79 -12.94
C GLY A 70 2.42 4.81 -12.74
N THR A 71 3.44 4.92 -13.58
CA THR A 71 4.64 4.04 -13.52
C THR A 71 5.84 4.70 -12.83
N GLU A 72 5.71 5.96 -12.44
CA GLU A 72 6.78 6.68 -11.74
C GLU A 72 6.87 6.21 -10.28
N VAL A 73 8.09 5.93 -9.82
CA VAL A 73 8.35 5.52 -8.45
C VAL A 73 8.73 6.74 -7.62
N VAL A 74 7.91 7.07 -6.63
CA VAL A 74 8.15 8.20 -5.72
C VAL A 74 9.04 7.76 -4.56
N ASP A 75 10.15 8.44 -4.31
CA ASP A 75 10.93 8.23 -3.09
C ASP A 75 10.36 9.05 -1.93
N ALA A 76 9.74 8.39 -0.95
CA ALA A 76 9.14 9.08 0.19
C ALA A 76 10.15 9.72 1.14
N ALA A 77 11.43 9.33 1.08
CA ALA A 77 12.47 9.99 1.87
C ALA A 77 12.80 11.38 1.31
N ASP A 78 12.73 11.54 -0.01
CA ASP A 78 13.15 12.74 -0.74
C ASP A 78 11.98 13.62 -1.18
N THR A 79 10.73 13.16 -0.98
CA THR A 79 9.51 13.85 -1.43
C THR A 79 8.73 14.45 -0.25
N PRO A 80 8.80 15.77 -0.02
CA PRO A 80 7.98 16.43 0.98
C PRO A 80 6.49 16.26 0.68
N GLY A 81 5.70 15.94 1.70
CA GLY A 81 4.24 15.80 1.57
C GLY A 81 3.75 14.36 1.48
N VAL A 82 4.63 13.37 1.31
CA VAL A 82 4.23 11.96 1.39
C VAL A 82 3.88 11.60 2.84
N SER A 83 2.61 11.33 3.10
CA SER A 83 2.09 11.09 4.46
C SER A 83 1.96 9.59 4.79
N ILE A 84 2.96 8.80 4.38
CA ILE A 84 3.01 7.36 4.58
C ILE A 84 4.20 7.02 5.47
N LYS A 85 3.98 6.16 6.46
CA LYS A 85 5.02 5.71 7.39
C LYS A 85 5.07 4.20 7.42
N LEU A 86 6.29 3.68 7.38
CA LEU A 86 6.57 2.26 7.53
C LEU A 86 7.52 2.04 8.70
N LEU A 87 7.08 1.21 9.64
CA LEU A 87 7.89 0.69 10.73
C LEU A 87 8.05 -0.82 10.52
N VAL A 88 9.27 -1.32 10.60
CA VAL A 88 9.55 -2.76 10.56
C VAL A 88 10.20 -3.17 11.87
N GLU A 89 9.53 -4.04 12.62
CA GLU A 89 10.00 -4.48 13.94
C GLU A 89 9.40 -5.84 14.33
N ALA A 90 10.24 -6.74 14.85
CA ALA A 90 9.84 -7.99 15.48
C ALA A 90 8.91 -8.87 14.61
N GLY A 91 9.28 -9.09 13.35
CA GLY A 91 8.53 -9.90 12.38
C GLY A 91 7.26 -9.23 11.87
N ARG A 92 7.15 -7.90 12.00
CA ARG A 92 5.97 -7.13 11.59
C ARG A 92 6.36 -5.92 10.75
N ALA A 93 5.58 -5.66 9.71
CA ALA A 93 5.52 -4.37 9.04
C ALA A 93 4.26 -3.63 9.51
N VAL A 94 4.44 -2.41 10.01
CA VAL A 94 3.37 -1.51 10.44
C VAL A 94 3.33 -0.34 9.47
N LEU A 95 2.31 -0.33 8.63
CA LEU A 95 2.05 0.71 7.64
C LEU A 95 1.00 1.68 8.19
N THR A 96 1.29 2.98 8.13
CA THR A 96 0.35 4.03 8.52
C THR A 96 0.25 5.08 7.43
N MET A 97 -0.97 5.31 6.96
CA MET A 97 -1.36 6.41 6.08
C MET A 97 -2.82 6.80 6.40
N PRO A 98 -3.33 7.94 5.91
CA PRO A 98 -4.77 8.23 5.96
C PRO A 98 -5.60 7.00 5.55
N TYR A 99 -6.65 6.70 6.32
CA TYR A 99 -7.59 5.58 6.11
C TYR A 99 -7.03 4.16 6.29
N LEU A 100 -5.71 3.99 6.46
CA LEU A 100 -5.07 2.69 6.57
C LEU A 100 -4.02 2.67 7.68
N ASN A 101 -4.32 1.92 8.74
CA ASN A 101 -3.34 1.49 9.73
C ASN A 101 -3.33 -0.04 9.73
N ALA A 102 -2.30 -0.61 9.12
CA ALA A 102 -2.20 -2.05 8.92
C ALA A 102 -0.94 -2.59 9.59
N GLN A 103 -1.09 -3.75 10.22
CA GLN A 103 0.02 -4.53 10.76
C GLN A 103 -0.01 -5.91 10.14
N CYS A 104 0.98 -6.23 9.31
CA CYS A 104 1.11 -7.53 8.67
C CYS A 104 2.30 -8.32 9.23
N PRO A 105 2.15 -9.65 9.44
CA PRO A 105 3.30 -10.52 9.64
C PRO A 105 4.16 -10.53 8.38
N VAL A 106 5.48 -10.50 8.57
CA VAL A 106 6.45 -10.62 7.47
C VAL A 106 7.40 -11.79 7.74
N PRO A 107 7.82 -12.53 6.70
CA PRO A 107 8.85 -13.54 6.87
C PRO A 107 10.19 -12.95 7.35
N PRO A 108 11.04 -13.72 8.07
CA PRO A 108 12.34 -13.24 8.54
C PRO A 108 13.25 -12.71 7.43
N GLU A 109 13.24 -13.34 6.26
CA GLU A 109 13.98 -12.92 5.07
C GLU A 109 13.52 -11.56 4.57
N TRP A 110 12.21 -11.31 4.54
CA TRP A 110 11.65 -10.02 4.15
C TRP A 110 12.08 -8.90 5.11
N GLU A 111 12.04 -9.15 6.43
CA GLU A 111 12.46 -8.16 7.42
C GLU A 111 13.96 -7.87 7.32
N ARG A 112 14.79 -8.91 7.14
CA ARG A 112 16.23 -8.74 6.94
C ARG A 112 16.48 -7.85 5.72
N ASP A 113 15.88 -8.19 4.58
CA ASP A 113 16.12 -7.48 3.34
C ASP A 113 15.64 -6.02 3.44
N ALA A 114 14.49 -5.77 4.09
CA ALA A 114 13.99 -4.41 4.37
C ALA A 114 14.95 -3.58 5.23
N ARG A 115 15.60 -4.20 6.21
CA ARG A 115 16.59 -3.52 7.06
C ARG A 115 17.90 -3.28 6.33
N GLU A 116 18.34 -4.21 5.49
CA GLU A 116 19.57 -4.09 4.71
C GLU A 116 19.46 -3.02 3.62
N THR A 117 18.34 -2.97 2.90
CA THR A 117 18.09 -1.93 1.88
C THR A 117 17.71 -0.58 2.48
N GLY A 118 17.16 -0.59 3.71
CA GLY A 118 16.58 0.59 4.36
C GLY A 118 15.31 1.12 3.69
N LYS A 119 14.80 0.43 2.67
CA LYS A 119 13.64 0.83 1.86
C LYS A 119 12.80 -0.37 1.46
N VAL A 120 11.49 -0.16 1.36
CA VAL A 120 10.51 -1.15 0.91
C VAL A 120 9.77 -0.59 -0.29
N TYR A 121 9.59 -1.41 -1.32
CA TYR A 121 8.79 -1.04 -2.49
C TYR A 121 7.32 -1.18 -2.14
N PHE A 122 6.60 -0.07 -2.15
CA PHE A 122 5.20 0.01 -1.79
C PHE A 122 4.36 0.33 -3.01
N VAL A 123 3.42 -0.58 -3.30
CA VAL A 123 2.43 -0.43 -4.36
C VAL A 123 1.09 -0.15 -3.71
N VAL A 124 0.35 0.80 -4.25
CA VAL A 124 -1.03 1.06 -3.85
C VAL A 124 -1.93 0.83 -5.06
N ALA A 125 -2.69 -0.26 -5.04
CA ALA A 125 -3.63 -0.57 -6.10
C ALA A 125 -4.82 0.38 -6.05
N THR A 126 -5.18 0.93 -7.21
CA THR A 126 -6.43 1.67 -7.39
C THR A 126 -7.59 0.73 -7.75
N ARG A 127 -7.28 -0.41 -8.37
CA ARG A 127 -8.25 -1.46 -8.71
C ARG A 127 -8.53 -2.36 -7.50
N PRO A 128 -9.79 -2.77 -7.28
CA PRO A 128 -10.13 -3.68 -6.19
C PRO A 128 -9.62 -5.10 -6.46
N TRP A 129 -9.29 -5.83 -5.39
CA TRP A 129 -8.90 -7.24 -5.42
C TRP A 129 -9.82 -8.06 -4.50
N ALA A 130 -11.00 -8.41 -5.00
CA ALA A 130 -12.06 -9.03 -4.21
C ALA A 130 -11.70 -10.44 -3.70
N GLU A 131 -10.81 -11.14 -4.40
CA GLU A 131 -10.39 -12.51 -4.10
C GLU A 131 -9.43 -12.59 -2.90
N ALA A 132 -8.66 -11.53 -2.63
CA ALA A 132 -7.66 -11.49 -1.56
C ALA A 132 -8.27 -11.10 -0.20
N VAL A 133 -9.25 -11.88 0.26
CA VAL A 133 -9.94 -11.61 1.53
C VAL A 133 -8.98 -11.78 2.73
N PRO A 134 -8.88 -10.79 3.62
CA PRO A 134 -8.02 -10.87 4.80
C PRO A 134 -8.30 -12.09 5.67
N GLY A 135 -7.24 -12.72 6.15
CA GLY A 135 -7.33 -13.97 6.92
C GLY A 135 -7.51 -15.22 6.06
N ARG A 136 -7.66 -15.11 4.73
CA ARG A 136 -7.58 -16.23 3.80
C ARG A 136 -6.19 -16.27 3.15
N PRO A 137 -5.64 -17.47 2.90
CA PRO A 137 -4.40 -17.59 2.14
C PRO A 137 -4.58 -17.03 0.72
N VAL A 138 -3.59 -16.27 0.28
CA VAL A 138 -3.40 -15.85 -1.12
C VAL A 138 -2.26 -16.70 -1.67
N THR A 139 -2.48 -17.38 -2.80
CA THR A 139 -1.42 -18.17 -3.44
C THR A 139 -0.46 -17.28 -4.22
N GLU A 140 0.74 -17.80 -4.52
CA GLU A 140 1.71 -17.10 -5.36
C GLU A 140 1.15 -16.78 -6.75
N ASP A 141 0.39 -17.71 -7.35
CA ASP A 141 -0.25 -17.48 -8.65
C ASP A 141 -1.30 -16.37 -8.60
N GLN A 142 -2.09 -16.29 -7.53
CA GLN A 142 -3.07 -15.22 -7.34
C GLN A 142 -2.37 -13.87 -7.19
N LEU A 143 -1.32 -13.82 -6.35
CA LEU A 143 -0.53 -12.61 -6.16
C LEU A 143 0.15 -12.19 -7.46
N ARG A 144 0.77 -13.11 -8.19
CA ARG A 144 1.41 -12.83 -9.47
C ARG A 144 0.41 -12.35 -10.52
N ALA A 145 -0.77 -12.96 -10.59
CA ALA A 145 -1.81 -12.56 -11.52
C ALA A 145 -2.31 -11.13 -11.26
N PHE A 146 -2.41 -10.71 -10.00
CA PHE A 146 -2.85 -9.36 -9.65
C PHE A 146 -1.71 -8.34 -9.66
N ALA A 147 -0.63 -8.60 -8.92
CA ALA A 147 0.52 -7.71 -8.78
C ALA A 147 1.34 -7.57 -10.07
N GLY A 148 1.28 -8.56 -10.96
CA GLY A 148 1.95 -8.55 -12.26
C GLY A 148 1.07 -8.13 -13.44
N ASP A 149 -0.22 -7.81 -13.21
CA ASP A 149 -1.10 -7.32 -14.28
C ASP A 149 -0.63 -5.94 -14.76
N PRO A 150 -0.28 -5.77 -16.06
CA PRO A 150 0.14 -4.48 -16.60
C PRO A 150 -0.87 -3.36 -16.40
N GLU A 151 -2.18 -3.63 -16.45
CA GLU A 151 -3.19 -2.60 -16.21
C GLU A 151 -3.25 -2.17 -14.75
N MET A 152 -3.08 -3.12 -13.82
CA MET A 152 -2.99 -2.84 -12.39
C MET A 152 -1.76 -1.99 -12.10
N LEU A 153 -0.59 -2.41 -12.60
CA LEU A 153 0.66 -1.69 -12.40
C LEU A 153 0.65 -0.28 -13.01
N ALA A 154 0.04 -0.10 -14.20
CA ALA A 154 -0.05 1.21 -14.85
C ALA A 154 -1.01 2.18 -14.14
N SER A 155 -1.98 1.66 -13.40
CA SER A 155 -2.99 2.45 -12.65
C SER A 155 -2.71 2.55 -11.15
N ALA A 156 -1.73 1.80 -10.63
CA ALA A 156 -1.29 1.87 -9.25
C ALA A 156 -0.38 3.08 -9.02
N ALA A 157 -0.19 3.46 -7.76
CA ALA A 157 0.92 4.32 -7.36
C ALA A 157 2.07 3.48 -6.81
N HIS A 158 3.30 3.91 -7.08
CA HIS A 158 4.52 3.23 -6.65
C HIS A 158 5.36 4.17 -5.80
N CYS A 159 5.87 3.65 -4.69
CA CYS A 159 6.61 4.45 -3.73
C CYS A 159 7.70 3.63 -3.03
N LEU A 160 8.89 4.21 -2.86
CA LEU A 160 9.90 3.67 -1.96
C LEU A 160 9.67 4.25 -0.56
N LEU A 161 9.33 3.37 0.39
CA LEU A 161 9.12 3.76 1.78
C LEU A 161 10.40 3.55 2.60
N PRO A 162 10.91 4.58 3.30
CA PRO A 162 12.03 4.41 4.22
C PRO A 162 11.59 3.56 5.40
N VAL A 163 12.40 2.55 5.71
CA VAL A 163 12.18 1.66 6.86
C VAL A 163 12.60 2.37 8.14
N ARG A 164 11.69 2.45 9.11
CA ARG A 164 11.95 2.99 10.45
C ARG A 164 11.95 1.87 11.48
N SER A 165 12.53 2.15 12.64
CA SER A 165 12.52 1.27 13.81
C SER A 165 11.95 1.99 15.04
N LEU A 166 11.58 1.25 16.09
CA LEU A 166 11.14 1.87 17.35
C LEU A 166 12.31 2.44 18.17
N ARG A 167 13.55 2.09 17.83
CA ARG A 167 14.76 2.44 18.57
C ARG A 167 15.72 3.36 17.80
N GLY A 168 15.29 3.89 16.67
CA GLY A 168 16.05 4.76 15.78
C GLY A 168 15.15 5.34 14.70
#